data_AF-A0A0D2P6S7-F1
#
_entry.id   AF-A0A0D2P6S7-F1
#
_cell.length_a   1.000
_cell.length_b   1.000
_cell.length_c   1.000
_cell.angle_alpha   90.00
_cell.angle_beta   90.00
_cell.angle_gamma   90.00
#
_symmetry.space_group_name_H-M   'P 1'
#
loop_
_entity.id
_entity.type
_entity.pdbx_description
1 polymer ?
#
loop_
_entity_poly.entity_id
_entity_poly.type
_entity_poly.pdbx_seq_one_letter_code
_entity_poly.pdbx_strand_id
1 'polypeptide(L)'
;MEDESSHSIKLVNFVSEQQLDEAKRTRGERIEDGTAQRDRPLYEILKENKDKKDAEFNERFKHRPPKALDEDETEFLDKLVMVKGNMNDKWRMRKLNSCEVSKQLLQHSPMSCLN
;
A
#
# COMPACT_ATOMS: atom_id res chain seq x y z
N MET A 1 27.15 -5.32 -46.08
CA MET A 1 27.42 -6.70 -45.66
C MET A 1 26.11 -7.24 -45.14
N GLU A 2 25.57 -8.21 -45.88
CA GLU A 2 24.33 -8.94 -45.58
C GLU A 2 24.46 -9.70 -44.25
N ASP A 3 23.40 -9.72 -43.46
CA ASP A 3 23.14 -10.81 -42.53
C ASP A 3 21.65 -11.17 -42.61
N GLU A 4 21.38 -11.93 -43.68
CA GLU A 4 20.15 -12.65 -43.95
C GLU A 4 19.85 -13.69 -42.84
N SER A 5 18.70 -13.54 -42.20
CA SER A 5 17.83 -14.62 -41.73
C SER A 5 18.48 -15.85 -41.06
N SER A 6 19.06 -15.69 -39.87
CA SER A 6 19.32 -16.82 -38.96
C SER A 6 18.12 -17.11 -38.05
N HIS A 7 16.90 -17.24 -38.59
CA HIS A 7 15.80 -17.84 -37.83
C HIS A 7 16.09 -19.34 -37.75
N SER A 8 16.79 -19.76 -36.71
CA SER A 8 17.02 -21.17 -36.40
C SER A 8 15.68 -21.90 -36.48
N ILE A 9 15.53 -22.81 -37.46
CA ILE A 9 14.33 -23.62 -37.61
C ILE A 9 14.13 -24.36 -36.30
N LYS A 10 13.12 -23.95 -35.53
CA LYS A 10 12.78 -24.60 -34.27
C LYS A 10 12.24 -25.98 -34.62
N LEU A 11 13.05 -27.02 -34.43
CA LEU A 11 12.55 -28.39 -34.41
C LEU A 11 11.51 -28.46 -33.29
N VAL A 12 10.24 -28.49 -33.68
CA VAL A 12 9.14 -28.78 -32.76
C VAL A 12 8.89 -30.27 -32.77
N ASN A 13 8.75 -30.84 -31.57
CA ASN A 13 8.48 -32.26 -31.42
C ASN A 13 6.97 -32.47 -31.52
N PHE A 14 6.48 -33.05 -32.61
CA PHE A 14 5.06 -33.38 -32.75
C PHE A 14 4.74 -34.62 -31.92
N VAL A 15 3.76 -34.49 -31.04
CA VAL A 15 3.26 -35.57 -30.18
C VAL A 15 1.87 -35.93 -30.66
N SER A 16 1.58 -37.22 -30.78
CA SER A 16 0.24 -37.69 -31.17
C SER A 16 -0.76 -37.45 -30.03
N GLU A 17 -2.05 -37.37 -30.36
CA GLU A 17 -3.12 -37.17 -29.39
C GLU A 17 -3.10 -38.23 -28.28
N GLN A 18 -2.90 -39.50 -28.64
CA GLN A 18 -2.78 -40.60 -27.68
C GLN A 18 -1.59 -40.45 -26.72
N GLN A 19 -0.43 -40.05 -27.24
CA GLN A 19 0.77 -39.82 -26.41
C GLN A 19 0.57 -38.64 -25.45
N LEU A 20 -0.16 -37.62 -25.88
CA LEU A 20 -0.46 -36.46 -25.07
C LEU A 20 -1.43 -36.83 -23.94
N ASP A 21 -2.41 -37.68 -24.20
CA ASP A 21 -3.34 -38.20 -23.19
C ASP A 21 -2.67 -39.16 -22.20
N GLU A 22 -1.75 -40.00 -22.65
CA GLU A 22 -0.93 -40.84 -21.77
C GLU A 22 0.02 -40.00 -20.91
N ALA A 23 0.64 -38.96 -21.47
CA ALA A 23 1.46 -38.01 -20.71
C ALA A 23 0.65 -37.27 -19.64
N LYS A 24 -0.58 -36.85 -19.95
CA LYS A 24 -1.50 -36.25 -18.98
C LYS A 24 -1.88 -37.22 -17.86
N ARG A 25 -2.11 -38.49 -18.18
CA ARG A 25 -2.43 -39.53 -17.19
C ARG A 25 -1.23 -39.88 -16.29
N THR A 26 -0.03 -39.94 -16.85
CA THR A 26 1.19 -40.37 -16.15
C THR A 26 1.84 -39.26 -15.31
N ARG A 27 1.65 -37.98 -15.69
CA ARG A 27 2.21 -36.84 -14.95
C ARG A 27 1.54 -36.60 -13.58
N GLY A 28 0.42 -37.26 -13.31
CA GLY A 28 -0.35 -37.11 -12.08
C GLY A 28 -1.10 -35.78 -12.01
N GLU A 29 -2.10 -35.73 -11.13
CA GLU A 29 -2.92 -34.54 -10.88
C GLU A 29 -2.04 -33.41 -10.38
N ARG A 30 -1.60 -32.53 -11.29
CA ARG A 30 -0.85 -31.33 -10.96
C ARG A 30 -1.85 -30.35 -10.38
N ILE A 31 -2.05 -30.45 -9.07
CA ILE A 31 -2.95 -29.61 -8.25
C ILE A 31 -2.67 -28.10 -8.43
N GLU A 32 -1.52 -27.72 -9.02
CA GLU A 32 -1.11 -26.35 -9.32
C GLU A 32 -1.41 -25.85 -10.76
N ASP A 33 -2.01 -26.66 -11.63
CA ASP A 33 -2.18 -26.31 -13.07
C ASP A 33 -3.63 -26.04 -13.47
N GLY A 34 -4.50 -25.56 -12.56
CA GLY A 34 -5.79 -24.94 -12.86
C GLY A 34 -6.83 -25.72 -13.69
N THR A 35 -6.51 -26.94 -14.13
CA THR A 35 -7.32 -27.71 -15.09
C THR A 35 -8.39 -28.57 -14.44
N ALA A 36 -8.41 -28.67 -13.10
CA ALA A 36 -9.39 -29.46 -12.36
C ALA A 36 -10.72 -28.74 -12.12
N GLN A 37 -10.84 -27.46 -12.46
CA GLN A 37 -12.05 -26.65 -12.22
C GLN A 37 -12.66 -26.12 -13.53
N ARG A 38 -13.01 -27.00 -14.48
CA ARG A 38 -13.80 -26.55 -15.66
C ARG A 38 -15.29 -26.36 -15.35
N ASP A 39 -15.80 -26.90 -14.24
CA ASP A 39 -17.23 -26.87 -13.89
C ASP A 39 -17.60 -25.78 -12.87
N ARG A 40 -16.61 -25.11 -12.26
CA ARG A 40 -16.86 -24.02 -11.30
C ARG A 40 -16.68 -22.66 -11.97
N PRO A 41 -17.56 -21.68 -11.72
CA PRO A 41 -17.41 -20.35 -12.29
C PRO A 41 -16.11 -19.70 -11.80
N LEU A 42 -15.34 -19.13 -12.72
CA LEU A 42 -14.01 -18.54 -12.47
C LEU A 42 -14.01 -17.52 -11.32
N TYR A 43 -15.11 -16.80 -11.14
CA TYR A 43 -15.31 -15.85 -10.03
C TYR A 43 -15.15 -16.50 -8.65
N GLU A 44 -15.69 -17.70 -8.44
CA GLU A 44 -15.62 -18.38 -7.14
C GLU A 44 -14.20 -18.82 -6.84
N ILE A 45 -13.48 -19.34 -7.83
CA ILE A 45 -12.08 -19.77 -7.71
C ILE A 45 -11.17 -18.58 -7.39
N LEU A 46 -11.35 -17.45 -8.09
CA LEU A 46 -10.57 -16.24 -7.85
C LEU A 46 -10.87 -15.65 -6.48
N LYS A 47 -12.12 -15.72 -6.03
CA LYS A 47 -12.53 -15.29 -4.70
C LYS A 47 -11.95 -16.19 -3.60
N GLU A 48 -12.07 -17.51 -3.74
CA GLU A 48 -11.47 -18.49 -2.81
C GLU A 48 -9.94 -18.33 -2.73
N ASN A 49 -9.26 -18.11 -3.85
CA ASN A 49 -7.82 -17.85 -3.87
C ASN A 49 -7.43 -16.52 -3.24
N LYS A 50 -8.26 -15.48 -3.42
CA LYS A 50 -8.06 -14.18 -2.75
C LYS A 50 -8.26 -14.32 -1.26
N ASP A 51 -9.35 -14.95 -0.82
CA ASP A 51 -9.68 -15.13 0.60
C ASP A 51 -8.64 -16.02 1.30
N LYS A 52 -8.12 -17.06 0.63
CA LYS A 52 -7.04 -17.90 1.14
C LYS A 52 -5.71 -17.14 1.27
N LYS A 53 -5.36 -16.32 0.27
CA LYS A 53 -4.17 -15.46 0.33
C LYS A 53 -4.31 -14.35 1.37
N ASP A 54 -5.49 -13.75 1.50
CA ASP A 54 -5.76 -12.70 2.48
C ASP A 54 -5.76 -13.29 3.91
N ALA A 55 -6.28 -14.49 4.12
CA ALA A 55 -6.22 -15.19 5.41
C ALA A 55 -4.77 -15.51 5.81
N GLU A 56 -3.99 -16.10 4.90
CA GLU A 56 -2.56 -16.41 5.12
C GLU A 56 -1.73 -15.13 5.35
N PHE A 57 -2.05 -14.05 4.62
CA PHE A 57 -1.42 -12.74 4.80
C PHE A 57 -1.78 -12.11 6.14
N ASN A 58 -3.05 -12.19 6.55
CA ASN A 58 -3.55 -11.63 7.80
C ASN A 58 -2.98 -12.38 9.02
N GLU A 59 -2.84 -13.71 8.94
CA GLU A 59 -2.13 -14.49 9.98
C GLU A 59 -0.64 -14.14 10.04
N ARG A 60 0.01 -13.94 8.89
CA ARG A 60 1.43 -13.57 8.81
C ARG A 60 1.72 -12.12 9.21
N PHE A 61 0.73 -11.24 9.24
CA PHE A 61 0.86 -9.86 9.73
C PHE A 61 0.50 -9.70 11.21
N LYS A 62 -0.24 -10.65 11.80
CA LYS A 62 -0.49 -10.67 13.26
C LYS A 62 0.72 -11.05 14.09
N HIS A 63 1.61 -11.88 13.53
CA HIS A 63 2.83 -12.34 14.21
C HIS A 63 4.11 -11.70 13.71
N ARG A 64 4.04 -10.77 12.75
CA ARG A 64 5.15 -9.85 12.54
C ARG A 64 5.07 -8.83 13.67
N PRO A 65 6.09 -8.72 14.54
CA PRO A 65 6.24 -7.52 15.34
C PRO A 65 6.04 -6.32 14.41
N PRO A 66 5.34 -5.26 14.83
CA PRO A 66 5.20 -4.08 14.01
C PRO A 66 6.59 -3.77 13.46
N LYS A 67 6.72 -3.71 12.12
CA LYS A 67 7.97 -3.25 11.51
C LYS A 67 8.23 -1.93 12.23
N ALA A 68 9.26 -1.92 13.06
CA ALA A 68 9.68 -0.67 13.66
C ALA A 68 9.89 0.24 12.46
N LEU A 69 9.22 1.39 12.47
CA LEU A 69 9.56 2.48 11.57
C LEU A 69 11.08 2.60 11.67
N ASP A 70 11.78 2.62 10.54
CA ASP A 70 13.24 2.74 10.59
C ASP A 70 13.62 4.04 11.33
N GLU A 71 14.87 4.12 11.77
CA GLU A 71 15.35 5.27 12.54
C GLU A 71 15.05 6.60 11.80
N ASP A 72 15.09 6.57 10.46
CA ASP A 72 14.82 7.69 9.57
C ASP A 72 13.32 8.06 9.52
N GLU A 73 12.42 7.09 9.45
CA GLU A 73 10.96 7.28 9.44
C GLU A 73 10.45 7.79 10.79
N THR A 74 11.05 7.34 11.91
CA THR A 74 10.73 7.85 13.24
C THR A 74 11.19 9.30 13.41
N GLU A 75 12.39 9.65 12.96
CA GLU A 75 12.89 11.03 13.02
C GLU A 75 12.05 11.98 12.14
N PHE A 76 11.57 11.50 10.99
CA PHE A 76 10.67 12.25 10.13
C PHE A 76 9.35 12.58 10.85
N LEU A 77 8.73 11.59 11.50
CA LEU A 77 7.48 11.80 12.23
C LEU A 77 7.66 12.72 13.44
N ASP A 78 8.77 12.61 14.17
CA ASP A 78 9.05 13.47 15.32
C ASP A 78 9.23 14.93 14.89
N LYS A 79 9.98 15.19 13.80
CA LYS A 79 10.06 16.53 13.20
C LYS A 79 8.69 17.08 12.81
N LEU A 80 7.81 16.23 12.25
CA LEU A 80 6.46 16.62 11.86
C LEU A 80 5.61 17.01 13.09
N VAL A 81 5.69 16.22 14.17
CA VAL A 81 5.00 16.50 15.45
C VAL A 81 5.53 17.79 16.08
N MET A 82 6.85 17.97 16.13
CA MET A 82 7.48 19.18 16.65
C MET A 82 7.06 20.43 15.84
N VAL A 83 7.06 20.36 14.51
CA VAL A 83 6.62 21.47 13.65
C VAL A 83 5.14 21.79 13.90
N LYS A 84 4.28 20.78 14.02
CA LYS A 84 2.86 20.94 14.30
C LYS A 84 2.62 21.59 15.68
N GLY A 85 3.31 21.11 16.71
CA GLY A 85 3.26 21.65 18.06
C GLY A 85 3.74 23.10 18.11
N ASN A 86 4.92 23.36 17.57
CA ASN A 86 5.49 24.71 17.46
C ASN A 86 4.59 25.67 16.70
N MET A 87 3.95 25.21 15.62
CA MET A 87 3.00 26.03 14.87
C MET A 87 1.76 26.36 15.71
N ASN A 88 1.20 25.37 16.41
CA ASN A 88 0.06 25.56 17.32
C ASN A 88 0.41 26.53 18.47
N ASP A 89 1.58 26.39 19.08
CA ASP A 89 2.03 27.26 20.18
C ASP A 89 2.27 28.68 19.69
N LYS A 90 2.89 28.85 18.51
CA LYS A 90 3.04 30.16 17.88
C LYS A 90 1.69 30.82 17.60
N TRP A 91 0.71 30.06 17.09
CA TRP A 91 -0.65 30.55 16.87
C TRP A 91 -1.33 30.96 18.18
N ARG A 92 -1.17 30.15 19.23
CA ARG A 92 -1.70 30.44 20.56
C ARG A 92 -1.10 31.72 21.13
N MET A 93 0.21 31.88 21.07
CA MET A 93 0.91 33.07 21.55
C MET A 93 0.54 34.31 20.75
N ARG A 94 0.43 34.22 19.43
CA ARG A 94 -0.02 35.35 18.59
C ARG A 94 -1.45 35.77 18.93
N LYS A 95 -2.35 34.82 19.19
CA LYS A 95 -3.73 35.10 19.61
C LYS A 95 -3.78 35.77 20.98
N LEU A 96 -3.02 35.24 21.95
CA LEU A 96 -2.92 35.83 23.30
C LEU A 96 -2.34 37.25 23.25
N ASN A 97 -1.25 37.46 22.53
CA ASN A 97 -0.64 38.78 22.36
C ASN A 97 -1.60 39.77 21.70
N SER A 98 -2.36 39.34 20.68
CA SER A 98 -3.39 40.18 20.06
C SER A 98 -4.50 40.57 21.05
N CYS A 99 -4.95 39.64 21.90
CA CYS A 99 -5.94 39.95 22.93
C CYS A 99 -5.38 40.93 23.98
N GLU A 100 -4.10 40.79 24.34
CA GLU A 100 -3.45 41.66 25.31
C GLU A 100 -3.30 43.09 24.80
N VAL A 101 -2.91 43.26 23.53
CA VAL A 101 -2.86 44.57 22.87
C VAL A 101 -4.24 45.23 22.84
N SER A 102 -5.29 44.47 22.51
CA SER A 102 -6.66 45.01 22.51
C SER A 102 -7.13 45.43 23.91
N LYS A 103 -6.75 44.71 24.97
CA LYS A 103 -7.08 45.08 26.35
C LYS A 103 -6.39 46.38 26.78
N GLN A 104 -5.10 46.55 26.45
CA GLN A 104 -4.36 47.78 26.75
C GLN A 104 -4.96 48.98 26.02
N LEU A 105 -5.35 48.81 24.75
CA LEU A 105 -6.00 49.87 23.98
C LEU A 105 -7.34 50.30 24.61
N LEU A 106 -8.09 49.36 25.17
CA LEU A 106 -9.35 49.64 25.89
C LEU A 106 -9.12 50.36 27.22
N GLN A 107 -8.05 50.04 27.94
CA GLN A 107 -7.70 50.68 29.21
C GLN A 107 -7.15 52.10 29.04
N HIS A 108 -6.46 52.35 27.92
CA HIS A 108 -5.89 53.66 27.60
C HIS A 108 -6.78 54.51 26.70
N SER A 109 -8.01 54.08 26.40
CA SER A 109 -8.98 54.93 25.72
C SER A 109 -9.43 56.02 26.70
N PRO A 110 -9.08 57.31 26.49
CA PRO A 110 -9.57 58.36 27.35
C PRO A 110 -11.08 58.42 27.19
N MET A 111 -11.83 58.29 28.29
CA MET A 111 -13.21 58.73 28.36
C MET A 111 -13.21 60.24 28.09
N SER A 112 -13.30 60.66 26.83
CA SER A 112 -13.71 62.01 26.48
C SER A 112 -15.22 62.11 26.72
N CYS A 113 -15.58 62.18 28.00
CA CYS A 113 -16.89 62.57 28.46
C CYS A 113 -16.87 64.08 28.74
N LEU A 114 -17.74 64.80 28.03
CA LEU A 114 -18.41 66.03 28.43
C LEU A 114 -17.58 67.32 28.55
N ASN A 115 -17.83 68.24 27.61
CA ASN A 115 -18.49 69.52 27.91
C ASN A 115 -19.33 69.96 26.72
#